data_AF-A0A0R1WIQ6-F1
#
_entry.id   AF-A0A0R1WIQ6-F1
#
_cell.length_a   1.000
_cell.length_b   1.000
_cell.length_c   1.000
_cell.angle_alpha   90.00
_cell.angle_beta   90.00
_cell.angle_gamma   90.00
#
_symmetry.space_group_name_H-M   'P 1'
#
loop_
_entity.id
_entity.type
_entity.pdbx_description
1 polymer ?
#
loop_
_entity_poly.entity_id
_entity_poly.type
_entity_poly.pdbx_seq_one_letter_code
_entity_poly.pdbx_strand_id
1 'polypeptide(L)'
;MEPLNLDGPMRRIAAKHGIDINKIDIDQVLKQRDQREELEAVKFTNMNNRIKRTRLFNSSLISDAEDLHQFFSDFEISDDAQSIEFNKATDIANRIMSGEVGNYTFAGKAGSGKTMLAVSILNQIMNSQTNLSCYFASFSMLLNMTLVGIKDFSMKQKAWDVEDCIKACDVLVLDDLGSESAMKSETDEASNHTQSLLFRLADYRKSKVNIVTTNNSSKELQSIYNPKIYSRLIAKKSNNAIRFDSKDMRNI
;
A
#
# COMPACT_ATOMS: atom_id res chain seq x y z
N MET A 1 -46.11 28.59 9.70
CA MET A 1 -45.44 27.54 10.51
C MET A 1 -46.54 26.72 11.15
N GLU A 2 -46.69 25.47 10.74
CA GLU A 2 -47.58 24.54 11.43
C GLU A 2 -46.94 24.20 12.79
N PRO A 3 -47.64 24.38 13.92
CA PRO A 3 -47.05 24.13 15.23
C PRO A 3 -46.79 22.64 15.44
N LEU A 4 -45.64 22.33 16.05
CA LEU A 4 -45.26 20.95 16.39
C LEU A 4 -46.36 20.31 17.25
N ASN A 5 -47.03 19.27 16.74
CA ASN A 5 -48.15 18.61 17.43
C ASN A 5 -47.62 17.64 18.48
N LEU A 6 -46.95 18.17 19.52
CA LEU A 6 -46.45 17.42 20.66
C LEU A 6 -47.56 17.13 21.68
N ASP A 7 -47.60 15.89 22.18
CA ASP A 7 -48.52 15.43 23.21
C ASP A 7 -48.27 16.07 24.60
N GLY A 8 -49.20 15.86 25.53
CA GLY A 8 -49.14 16.40 26.90
C GLY A 8 -47.87 16.00 27.69
N PRO A 9 -47.44 14.73 27.69
CA PRO A 9 -46.15 14.32 28.22
C PRO A 9 -44.94 15.10 27.70
N MET A 10 -44.79 15.24 26.37
CA MET A 10 -43.65 15.93 25.76
C MET A 10 -43.62 17.42 26.09
N ARG A 11 -44.79 18.07 26.14
CA ARG A 11 -44.88 19.49 26.56
C ARG A 11 -44.44 19.71 28.00
N ARG A 12 -44.78 18.79 28.91
CA ARG A 12 -44.35 18.84 30.33
C ARG A 12 -42.84 18.66 30.47
N ILE A 13 -42.24 17.79 29.66
CA ILE A 13 -40.78 17.58 29.65
C ILE A 13 -40.06 18.83 29.16
N ALA A 14 -40.50 19.42 28.04
CA ALA A 14 -39.91 20.64 27.49
C ALA A 14 -39.99 21.80 28.51
N ALA A 15 -41.15 22.02 29.14
CA ALA A 15 -41.32 23.03 30.17
C ALA A 15 -40.41 22.80 31.40
N LYS A 16 -40.24 21.54 31.83
CA LYS A 16 -39.34 21.17 32.94
C LYS A 16 -37.87 21.50 32.64
N HIS A 17 -37.48 21.46 31.37
CA HIS A 17 -36.12 21.81 30.92
C HIS A 17 -36.00 23.25 30.41
N GLY A 18 -37.03 24.09 30.58
CA GLY A 18 -37.02 25.50 30.16
C GLY A 18 -37.03 25.72 28.65
N ILE A 19 -37.50 24.75 27.86
CA ILE A 19 -37.52 24.79 26.40
C ILE A 19 -38.85 25.38 25.92
N ASP A 20 -38.79 26.51 25.21
CA ASP A 20 -39.96 27.15 24.58
C ASP A 20 -40.25 26.53 23.20
N ILE A 21 -41.21 25.61 23.17
CA ILE A 21 -41.58 24.81 21.98
C ILE A 21 -42.08 25.69 20.82
N ASN A 22 -42.72 26.82 21.13
CA ASN A 22 -43.28 27.71 20.10
C ASN A 22 -42.21 28.52 19.36
N LYS A 23 -40.97 28.52 19.86
CA LYS A 23 -39.81 29.19 19.25
C LYS A 23 -38.87 28.21 18.53
N ILE A 24 -39.21 26.93 18.48
CA ILE A 24 -38.39 25.92 17.80
C ILE A 24 -38.70 25.96 16.30
N ASP A 25 -37.69 26.29 15.50
CA ASP A 25 -37.71 26.07 14.06
C ASP A 25 -37.43 24.59 13.77
N ILE A 26 -38.49 23.84 13.49
CA ILE A 26 -38.45 22.38 13.30
C ILE A 26 -37.63 22.03 12.06
N ASP A 27 -37.79 22.78 10.96
CA ASP A 27 -37.08 22.54 9.71
C ASP A 27 -35.58 22.78 9.91
N GLN A 28 -35.21 23.80 10.67
CA GLN A 28 -33.82 24.05 11.05
C GLN A 28 -33.26 22.91 11.93
N VAL A 29 -34.04 22.40 12.89
CA VAL A 29 -33.62 21.29 13.76
C VAL A 29 -33.43 19.99 12.97
N LEU A 30 -34.35 19.67 12.06
CA LEU A 30 -34.25 18.50 11.19
C LEU A 30 -33.03 18.61 10.26
N LYS A 31 -32.83 19.76 9.63
CA LYS A 31 -31.66 20.01 8.78
C LYS A 31 -30.34 19.88 9.54
N GLN A 32 -30.28 20.38 10.77
CA GLN A 32 -29.10 20.22 11.64
C GLN A 32 -28.88 18.76 12.04
N ARG A 33 -29.95 18.00 12.28
CA ARG A 33 -29.88 16.57 12.58
C ARG A 33 -29.33 15.79 11.38
N ASP A 34 -29.89 16.00 10.19
CA ASP A 34 -29.46 15.31 8.97
C ASP A 34 -27.98 15.60 8.67
N GLN A 35 -27.55 16.86 8.81
CA GLN A 35 -26.14 17.25 8.69
C GLN A 35 -25.24 16.54 9.71
N ARG A 36 -25.70 16.38 10.96
CA ARG A 36 -24.94 15.65 11.99
C ARG A 36 -24.83 14.17 11.65
N GLU A 37 -25.93 13.54 11.25
CA GLU A 37 -25.95 12.13 10.85
C GLU A 37 -25.04 11.87 9.65
N GLU A 38 -25.03 12.77 8.65
CA GLU A 38 -24.13 12.70 7.50
C GLU A 38 -22.66 12.84 7.92
N LEU A 39 -22.34 13.82 8.77
CA LEU A 39 -20.98 14.02 9.30
C LEU A 39 -20.50 12.82 10.13
N GLU A 40 -21.38 12.20 10.93
CA GLU A 40 -21.07 11.00 11.70
C GLU A 40 -20.84 9.79 10.79
N ALA A 41 -21.66 9.61 9.75
CA ALA A 41 -21.48 8.54 8.77
C ALA A 41 -20.14 8.65 8.01
N VAL A 42 -19.75 9.87 7.62
CA VAL A 42 -18.45 10.13 6.98
C VAL A 42 -17.30 9.82 7.95
N LYS A 43 -17.39 10.28 9.21
CA LYS A 43 -16.37 10.00 10.24
C LYS A 43 -16.23 8.50 10.50
N PHE A 44 -17.34 7.78 10.62
CA PHE A 44 -17.36 6.33 10.84
C PHE A 44 -16.74 5.58 9.66
N THR A 45 -17.10 5.96 8.44
CA THR A 45 -16.51 5.40 7.21
C THR A 45 -15.00 5.62 7.15
N ASN A 46 -14.53 6.84 7.41
CA ASN A 46 -13.11 7.17 7.41
C ASN A 46 -12.35 6.39 8.50
N MET A 47 -12.93 6.27 9.70
CA MET A 47 -12.35 5.48 10.79
C MET A 47 -12.21 4.00 10.39
N ASN A 48 -13.26 3.41 9.83
CA ASN A 48 -13.23 2.01 9.37
C ASN A 48 -12.21 1.79 8.26
N ASN A 49 -12.13 2.72 7.30
CA ASN A 49 -11.13 2.65 6.23
C ASN A 49 -9.71 2.74 6.80
N ARG A 50 -9.46 3.62 7.77
CA ARG A 50 -8.17 3.71 8.46
C ARG A 50 -7.82 2.41 9.15
N ILE A 51 -8.74 1.83 9.93
CA ILE A 51 -8.52 0.55 10.62
C ILE A 51 -8.20 -0.57 9.62
N LYS A 52 -8.97 -0.68 8.52
CA LYS A 52 -8.75 -1.70 7.48
C LYS A 52 -7.37 -1.55 6.83
N ARG A 53 -6.99 -0.32 6.47
CA ARG A 53 -5.69 -0.01 5.87
C ARG A 53 -4.54 -0.33 6.81
N THR A 54 -4.64 0.06 8.09
CA THR A 54 -3.61 -0.25 9.09
C THR A 54 -3.47 -1.75 9.31
N ARG A 55 -4.58 -2.49 9.40
CA ARG A 55 -4.54 -3.96 9.51
C ARG A 55 -3.86 -4.61 8.31
N LEU A 56 -4.20 -4.17 7.09
CA LEU A 56 -3.59 -4.67 5.86
C LEU A 56 -2.08 -4.37 5.82
N PHE A 57 -1.68 -3.14 6.16
CA PHE A 57 -0.27 -2.76 6.16
C PHE A 57 0.54 -3.56 7.18
N ASN A 58 0.00 -3.73 8.39
CA ASN A 58 0.65 -4.50 9.46
C ASN A 58 0.68 -6.02 9.18
N SER A 59 -0.10 -6.52 8.22
CA SER A 59 -0.05 -7.92 7.76
C SER A 59 0.84 -8.11 6.53
N SER A 60 1.69 -7.12 6.20
CA SER A 60 2.68 -7.20 5.12
C SER A 60 3.62 -8.40 5.30
N LEU A 61 3.99 -9.03 4.18
CA LEU A 61 4.91 -10.16 4.20
C LEU A 61 6.36 -9.66 4.21
N ILE A 62 6.95 -9.66 5.40
CA ILE A 62 8.32 -9.21 5.64
C ILE A 62 9.00 -10.14 6.65
N SER A 63 10.33 -10.18 6.65
CA SER A 63 11.11 -11.06 7.55
C SER A 63 11.13 -10.51 8.98
N ASP A 64 11.42 -9.23 9.14
CA ASP A 64 11.34 -8.50 10.40
C ASP A 64 10.25 -7.43 10.31
N ALA A 65 9.36 -7.38 11.30
CA ALA A 65 8.29 -6.39 11.33
C ALA A 65 8.83 -4.96 11.51
N GLU A 66 9.99 -4.80 12.15
CA GLU A 66 10.62 -3.49 12.36
C GLU A 66 11.07 -2.86 11.04
N ASP A 67 11.36 -3.67 10.00
CA ASP A 67 11.71 -3.15 8.67
C ASP A 67 10.55 -2.40 8.00
N LEU A 68 9.30 -2.55 8.48
CA LEU A 68 8.17 -1.73 8.04
C LEU A 68 8.14 -0.34 8.67
N HIS A 69 8.93 -0.09 9.72
CA HIS A 69 8.96 1.17 10.45
C HIS A 69 10.09 2.11 9.98
N GLN A 70 10.29 2.16 8.65
CA GLN A 70 11.27 3.04 8.01
C GLN A 70 10.58 4.24 7.35
N PHE A 71 11.06 5.44 7.66
CA PHE A 71 10.54 6.71 7.17
C PHE A 71 11.60 7.46 6.37
N PHE A 72 11.16 8.42 5.55
CA PHE A 72 12.09 9.30 4.83
C PHE A 72 13.04 10.04 5.77
N SER A 73 12.61 10.39 6.99
CA SER A 73 13.47 11.03 8.00
C SER A 73 14.66 10.20 8.43
N ASP A 74 14.58 8.88 8.25
CA ASP A 74 15.60 7.95 8.71
C ASP A 74 16.68 7.75 7.62
N PHE A 75 16.44 8.21 6.39
CA PHE A 75 17.36 8.05 5.27
C PHE A 75 18.48 9.08 5.33
N GLU A 76 19.68 8.64 5.69
CA GLU A 76 20.86 9.50 5.79
C GLU A 76 21.44 9.83 4.41
N ILE A 77 21.46 11.13 4.09
CA ILE A 77 22.02 11.64 2.83
C ILE A 77 23.46 12.08 3.10
N SER A 78 24.41 11.30 2.57
CA SER A 78 25.86 11.54 2.67
C SER A 78 26.52 11.96 1.35
N ASP A 79 25.84 11.78 0.22
CA ASP A 79 26.32 12.19 -1.11
C ASP A 79 25.21 12.69 -2.05
N ASP A 80 25.62 13.28 -3.17
CA ASP A 80 24.71 13.84 -4.18
C ASP A 80 23.83 12.77 -4.84
N ALA A 81 24.33 11.53 -4.98
CA ALA A 81 23.58 10.44 -5.58
C ALA A 81 22.40 10.03 -4.67
N GLN A 82 22.66 9.89 -3.36
CA GLN A 82 21.64 9.66 -2.34
C GLN A 82 20.62 10.80 -2.30
N SER A 83 21.05 12.05 -2.44
CA SER A 83 20.14 13.20 -2.50
C SER A 83 19.20 13.11 -3.70
N ILE A 84 19.70 12.75 -4.88
CA ILE A 84 18.89 12.57 -6.09
C ILE A 84 17.92 11.38 -5.94
N GLU A 85 18.39 10.25 -5.41
CA GLU A 85 17.59 9.06 -5.16
C GLU A 85 16.44 9.36 -4.18
N PHE A 86 16.75 10.03 -3.07
CA PHE A 86 15.80 10.49 -2.05
C PHE A 86 14.73 11.40 -2.67
N ASN A 87 15.15 12.46 -3.36
CA ASN A 87 14.22 13.43 -3.96
C ASN A 87 13.27 12.77 -4.98
N LYS A 88 13.76 11.82 -5.77
CA LYS A 88 12.91 11.05 -6.70
C LYS A 88 11.90 10.17 -5.96
N ALA A 89 12.29 9.52 -4.87
CA ALA A 89 11.38 8.69 -4.08
C ALA A 89 10.29 9.55 -3.42
N THR A 90 10.63 10.72 -2.89
CA THR A 90 9.65 11.67 -2.35
C THR A 90 8.70 12.20 -3.43
N ASP A 91 9.21 12.53 -4.62
CA ASP A 91 8.37 12.91 -5.76
C ASP A 91 7.39 11.79 -6.15
N ILE A 92 7.85 10.55 -6.24
CA ILE A 92 6.99 9.38 -6.50
C ILE A 92 5.89 9.25 -5.44
N ALA A 93 6.21 9.40 -4.15
CA ALA A 93 5.21 9.36 -3.08
C ALA A 93 4.12 10.43 -3.29
N ASN A 94 4.53 11.66 -3.59
CA ASN A 94 3.61 12.77 -3.82
C ASN A 94 2.72 12.55 -5.05
N ARG A 95 3.28 12.01 -6.15
CA ARG A 95 2.52 11.68 -7.35
C ARG A 95 1.49 10.58 -7.10
N ILE A 96 1.87 9.53 -6.37
CA ILE A 96 0.93 8.46 -5.97
C ILE A 96 -0.20 9.02 -5.10
N MET A 97 0.12 9.83 -4.08
CA MET A 97 -0.90 10.46 -3.23
C MET A 97 -1.81 11.44 -4.00
N SER A 98 -1.31 11.98 -5.11
CA SER A 98 -2.08 12.83 -6.04
C SER A 98 -2.89 12.03 -7.07
N GLY A 99 -2.85 10.70 -7.01
CA GLY A 99 -3.64 9.80 -7.86
C GLY A 99 -2.90 9.20 -9.05
N GLU A 100 -1.57 9.36 -9.17
CA GLU A 100 -0.82 8.67 -10.23
C GLU A 100 -0.83 7.16 -10.00
N VAL A 101 -1.34 6.43 -10.99
CA VAL A 101 -1.31 4.97 -11.05
C VAL A 101 -0.23 4.53 -12.03
N GLY A 102 0.61 3.58 -11.63
CA GLY A 102 1.62 3.02 -12.51
C GLY A 102 2.60 2.10 -11.80
N ASN A 103 3.59 1.64 -12.58
CA ASN A 103 4.70 0.85 -12.09
C ASN A 103 5.92 1.74 -11.87
N TYR A 104 6.58 1.52 -10.75
CA TYR A 104 7.80 2.19 -10.33
C TYR A 104 8.88 1.14 -10.07
N THR A 105 10.12 1.44 -10.42
CA THR A 105 11.23 0.46 -10.32
C THR A 105 12.46 1.07 -9.69
N PHE A 106 12.91 0.46 -8.61
CA PHE A 106 14.02 0.89 -7.78
C PHE A 106 15.12 -0.15 -8.02
N ALA A 107 16.14 0.21 -8.78
CA ALA A 107 17.14 -0.74 -9.28
C ALA A 107 18.56 -0.31 -8.93
N GLY A 108 19.37 -1.20 -8.38
CA GLY A 108 20.75 -0.90 -7.97
C GLY A 108 21.32 -1.93 -7.01
N LYS A 109 22.57 -1.77 -6.59
CA LYS A 109 23.28 -2.78 -5.78
C LYS A 109 22.64 -2.99 -4.40
N ALA A 110 22.90 -4.14 -3.79
CA ALA A 110 22.49 -4.40 -2.41
C ALA A 110 23.04 -3.32 -1.45
N GLY A 111 22.27 -2.97 -0.42
CA GLY A 111 22.67 -1.98 0.59
C GLY A 111 22.50 -0.51 0.21
N SER A 112 22.06 -0.18 -1.01
CA SER A 112 21.84 1.20 -1.47
C SER A 112 20.54 1.88 -0.97
N GLY A 113 19.76 1.24 -0.09
CA GLY A 113 18.55 1.85 0.48
C GLY A 113 17.26 1.75 -0.36
N LYS A 114 17.23 0.92 -1.40
CA LYS A 114 16.03 0.70 -2.26
C LYS A 114 14.77 0.33 -1.46
N THR A 115 14.87 -0.73 -0.65
CA THR A 115 13.79 -1.25 0.17
C THR A 115 13.34 -0.20 1.20
N MET A 116 14.30 0.49 1.81
CA MET A 116 14.04 1.57 2.76
C MET A 116 13.25 2.73 2.16
N LEU A 117 13.65 3.25 1.01
CA LEU A 117 12.88 4.30 0.33
C LEU A 117 11.52 3.80 -0.14
N ALA A 118 11.41 2.54 -0.56
CA ALA A 118 10.13 1.94 -0.95
C ALA A 118 9.16 1.84 0.26
N VAL A 119 9.63 1.39 1.42
CA VAL A 119 8.85 1.36 2.67
C VAL A 119 8.52 2.77 3.15
N SER A 120 9.46 3.71 3.04
CA SER A 120 9.25 5.13 3.37
C SER A 120 8.11 5.75 2.58
N ILE A 121 7.97 5.39 1.28
CA ILE A 121 6.81 5.81 0.46
C ILE A 121 5.51 5.25 1.04
N LEU A 122 5.47 3.96 1.40
CA LEU A 122 4.27 3.36 1.99
C LEU A 122 3.89 4.06 3.30
N ASN A 123 4.86 4.34 4.16
CA ASN A 123 4.65 5.04 5.43
C ASN A 123 4.19 6.49 5.23
N GLN A 124 4.73 7.23 4.26
CA GLN A 124 4.25 8.57 3.94
C GLN A 124 2.77 8.53 3.50
N ILE A 125 2.40 7.56 2.66
CA ILE A 125 1.00 7.37 2.21
C ILE A 125 0.10 6.99 3.39
N MET A 126 0.53 6.07 4.27
CA MET A 126 -0.23 5.62 5.43
C MET A 126 -0.46 6.74 6.47
N ASN A 127 0.48 7.70 6.57
CA ASN A 127 0.38 8.86 7.47
C ASN A 127 -0.29 10.09 6.82
N SER A 128 -0.66 10.01 5.55
CA SER A 128 -1.37 11.08 4.84
C SER A 128 -2.89 11.04 5.06
N GLN A 129 -3.58 12.06 4.54
CA GLN A 129 -5.07 12.09 4.52
C GLN A 129 -5.69 11.26 3.38
N THR A 130 -4.87 10.59 2.57
CA THR A 130 -5.39 9.72 1.50
C THR A 130 -6.09 8.50 2.08
N ASN A 131 -6.93 7.82 1.30
CA ASN A 131 -7.56 6.55 1.64
C ASN A 131 -6.83 5.33 1.01
N LEU A 132 -5.61 5.50 0.54
CA LEU A 132 -4.85 4.47 -0.19
C LEU A 132 -4.32 3.39 0.74
N SER A 133 -4.71 2.14 0.52
CA SER A 133 -4.20 0.98 1.26
C SER A 133 -2.82 0.55 0.73
N CYS A 134 -1.88 0.27 1.64
CA CYS A 134 -0.51 -0.11 1.32
C CYS A 134 -0.24 -1.56 1.73
N TYR A 135 0.59 -2.26 0.97
CA TYR A 135 1.08 -3.60 1.32
C TYR A 135 2.54 -3.76 0.87
N PHE A 136 3.35 -4.39 1.71
CA PHE A 136 4.70 -4.82 1.36
C PHE A 136 4.75 -6.34 1.25
N ALA A 137 5.43 -6.84 0.24
CA ALA A 137 5.66 -8.27 0.06
C ALA A 137 7.09 -8.54 -0.37
N SER A 138 7.83 -9.30 0.44
CA SER A 138 9.05 -9.97 0.02
C SER A 138 8.71 -11.07 -1.00
N PHE A 139 9.19 -10.92 -2.24
CA PHE A 139 8.86 -11.89 -3.28
C PHE A 139 9.46 -13.26 -3.02
N SER A 140 10.69 -13.32 -2.49
CA SER A 140 11.37 -14.57 -2.15
C SER A 140 10.64 -15.36 -1.07
N MET A 141 10.12 -14.68 -0.04
CA MET A 141 9.29 -15.31 0.99
C MET A 141 7.98 -15.84 0.40
N LEU A 142 7.29 -15.06 -0.43
CA LEU A 142 6.03 -15.48 -1.04
C LEU A 142 6.23 -16.70 -1.95
N LEU A 143 7.32 -16.70 -2.73
CA LEU A 143 7.67 -17.82 -3.59
C LEU A 143 7.93 -19.07 -2.75
N ASN A 144 8.72 -18.96 -1.68
CA ASN A 144 8.99 -20.08 -0.78
C ASN A 144 7.69 -20.63 -0.17
N MET A 145 6.82 -19.77 0.37
CA MET A 145 5.52 -20.17 0.91
C MET A 145 4.67 -20.92 -0.12
N THR A 146 4.68 -20.45 -1.37
CA THR A 146 3.96 -21.08 -2.48
C THR A 146 4.51 -22.47 -2.80
N LEU A 147 5.83 -22.62 -2.84
CA LEU A 147 6.50 -23.90 -3.12
C LEU A 147 6.29 -24.92 -1.99
N VAL A 148 6.44 -24.51 -0.74
CA VAL A 148 6.14 -25.36 0.42
C VAL A 148 4.66 -25.74 0.45
N GLY A 149 3.78 -24.80 0.07
CA GLY A 149 2.34 -24.98 -0.06
C GLY A 149 1.90 -26.08 -1.03
N ILE A 150 2.78 -26.58 -1.90
CA ILE A 150 2.49 -27.73 -2.77
C ILE A 150 2.25 -29.00 -1.93
N LYS A 151 2.99 -29.15 -0.83
CA LYS A 151 2.93 -30.34 0.05
C LYS A 151 2.25 -30.05 1.39
N ASP A 152 2.16 -28.77 1.79
CA ASP A 152 1.57 -28.34 3.05
C ASP A 152 0.35 -27.43 2.82
N PHE A 153 -0.84 -27.92 3.16
CA PHE A 153 -2.08 -27.17 2.99
C PHE A 153 -2.16 -25.89 3.85
N SER A 154 -1.57 -25.89 5.05
CA SER A 154 -1.54 -24.72 5.93
C SER A 154 -0.68 -23.60 5.32
N MET A 155 0.50 -23.94 4.79
CA MET A 155 1.33 -22.96 4.08
C MET A 155 0.68 -22.46 2.80
N LYS A 156 -0.03 -23.34 2.09
CA LYS A 156 -0.83 -22.96 0.91
C LYS A 156 -1.88 -21.91 1.24
N GLN A 157 -2.62 -22.10 2.34
CA GLN A 157 -3.61 -21.12 2.78
C GLN A 157 -2.96 -19.77 3.12
N LYS A 158 -1.84 -19.77 3.84
CA LYS A 158 -1.11 -18.53 4.14
C LYS A 158 -0.63 -17.81 2.86
N ALA A 159 -0.14 -18.55 1.87
CA ALA A 159 0.26 -17.96 0.59
C ALA A 159 -0.93 -17.31 -0.13
N TRP A 160 -2.11 -17.96 -0.11
CA TRP A 160 -3.34 -17.38 -0.64
C TRP A 160 -3.79 -16.13 0.12
N ASP A 161 -3.70 -16.12 1.45
CA ASP A 161 -4.06 -14.94 2.26
C ASP A 161 -3.16 -13.74 1.90
N VAL A 162 -1.85 -13.98 1.67
CA VAL A 162 -0.92 -12.96 1.17
C VAL A 162 -1.30 -12.50 -0.23
N GLU A 163 -1.62 -13.42 -1.15
CA GLU A 163 -2.07 -13.06 -2.50
C GLU A 163 -3.36 -12.21 -2.48
N ASP A 164 -4.30 -12.51 -1.59
CA ASP A 164 -5.52 -11.73 -1.41
C ASP A 164 -5.22 -10.33 -0.87
N CYS A 165 -4.25 -10.20 0.04
CA CYS A 165 -3.76 -8.89 0.50
C CYS A 165 -3.12 -8.10 -0.66
N ILE A 166 -2.27 -8.75 -1.46
CA ILE A 166 -1.66 -8.17 -2.66
C ILE A 166 -2.73 -7.76 -3.68
N LYS A 167 -3.80 -8.54 -3.85
CA LYS A 167 -4.91 -8.19 -4.74
C LYS A 167 -5.73 -7.01 -4.20
N ALA A 168 -5.95 -6.96 -2.89
CA ALA A 168 -6.80 -5.96 -2.25
C ALA A 168 -6.14 -4.57 -2.18
N CYS A 169 -4.84 -4.48 -1.87
CA CYS A 169 -4.17 -3.20 -1.61
C CYS A 169 -4.14 -2.28 -2.84
N ASP A 170 -4.05 -0.96 -2.63
CA ASP A 170 -3.96 0.04 -3.70
C ASP A 170 -2.51 0.23 -4.16
N VAL A 171 -1.58 0.23 -3.20
CA VAL A 171 -0.14 0.43 -3.40
C VAL A 171 0.60 -0.81 -2.89
N LEU A 172 1.34 -1.47 -3.79
CA LEU A 172 2.17 -2.63 -3.46
C LEU A 172 3.64 -2.27 -3.60
N VAL A 173 4.45 -2.65 -2.60
CA VAL A 173 5.88 -2.88 -2.79
C VAL A 173 6.11 -4.38 -2.96
N LEU A 174 6.70 -4.78 -4.09
CA LEU A 174 7.20 -6.13 -4.33
C LEU A 174 8.72 -6.10 -4.27
N ASP A 175 9.27 -6.62 -3.18
CA ASP A 175 10.67 -6.43 -2.84
C ASP A 175 11.57 -7.56 -3.38
N ASP A 176 12.78 -7.16 -3.78
CA ASP A 176 13.90 -7.97 -4.26
C ASP A 176 13.59 -8.89 -5.45
N LEU A 177 12.94 -8.32 -6.45
CA LEU A 177 12.56 -9.03 -7.66
C LEU A 177 13.81 -9.41 -8.50
N GLY A 178 13.92 -10.68 -8.87
CA GLY A 178 14.95 -11.22 -9.75
C GLY A 178 16.07 -11.94 -9.00
N SER A 179 16.13 -11.84 -7.67
CA SER A 179 17.07 -12.60 -6.84
C SER A 179 16.71 -14.10 -6.79
N GLU A 180 15.45 -14.47 -7.05
CA GLU A 180 15.01 -15.86 -7.16
C GLU A 180 15.53 -16.55 -8.43
N SER A 181 16.04 -15.78 -9.40
CA SER A 181 16.58 -16.33 -10.63
C SER A 181 17.81 -17.23 -10.41
N ALA A 182 18.54 -17.06 -9.29
CA ALA A 182 19.59 -17.97 -8.86
C ALA A 182 19.05 -19.39 -8.52
N MET A 183 17.77 -19.48 -8.14
CA MET A 183 17.08 -20.76 -7.89
C MET A 183 16.63 -21.46 -9.19
N LYS A 184 16.76 -20.83 -10.37
CA LYS A 184 16.49 -21.48 -11.68
C LYS A 184 17.43 -22.63 -11.99
N SER A 185 18.54 -22.76 -11.26
CA SER A 185 19.55 -23.79 -11.51
C SER A 185 19.11 -25.21 -11.13
N GLU A 186 17.95 -25.40 -10.47
CA GLU A 186 17.60 -26.71 -9.91
C GLU A 186 16.53 -27.51 -10.68
N THR A 187 15.53 -26.93 -11.37
CA THR A 187 14.57 -27.64 -12.25
C THR A 187 13.70 -26.68 -13.09
N ASP A 188 13.17 -27.14 -14.23
CA ASP A 188 12.20 -26.39 -15.07
C ASP A 188 10.89 -26.04 -14.32
N GLU A 189 10.51 -26.85 -13.33
CA GLU A 189 9.26 -26.70 -12.58
C GLU A 189 9.27 -25.46 -11.67
N ALA A 190 10.34 -25.22 -10.91
CA ALA A 190 10.46 -24.04 -10.04
C ALA A 190 10.40 -22.73 -10.83
N SER A 191 11.03 -22.70 -12.01
CA SER A 191 10.95 -21.57 -12.95
C SER A 191 9.50 -21.34 -13.42
N ASN A 192 8.78 -22.41 -13.77
CA ASN A 192 7.37 -22.32 -14.18
C ASN A 192 6.44 -21.84 -13.07
N HIS A 193 6.65 -22.29 -11.83
CA HIS A 193 5.90 -21.82 -10.66
C HIS A 193 6.13 -20.31 -10.42
N THR A 194 7.38 -19.87 -10.49
CA THR A 194 7.75 -18.45 -10.33
C THR A 194 7.07 -17.56 -11.37
N GLN A 195 7.14 -17.94 -12.66
CA GLN A 195 6.50 -17.19 -13.74
C GLN A 195 4.98 -17.17 -13.59
N SER A 196 4.38 -18.29 -13.18
CA SER A 196 2.92 -18.41 -13.00
C SER A 196 2.41 -17.54 -11.86
N LEU A 197 3.12 -17.51 -10.73
CA LEU A 197 2.82 -16.63 -9.59
C LEU A 197 2.93 -15.16 -10.00
N LEU A 198 4.06 -14.74 -10.57
CA LEU A 198 4.26 -13.34 -10.99
C LEU A 198 3.24 -12.90 -12.03
N PHE A 199 2.92 -13.75 -13.01
CA PHE A 199 1.91 -13.42 -14.01
C PHE A 199 0.55 -13.16 -13.36
N ARG A 200 0.15 -14.01 -12.40
CA ARG A 200 -1.11 -13.86 -11.65
C ARG A 200 -1.13 -12.56 -10.84
N LEU A 201 -0.06 -12.28 -10.08
CA LEU A 201 0.06 -11.02 -9.32
C LEU A 201 0.02 -9.79 -10.24
N ALA A 202 0.73 -9.84 -11.36
CA ALA A 202 0.77 -8.76 -12.34
C ALA A 202 -0.61 -8.50 -12.98
N ASP A 203 -1.40 -9.55 -13.19
CA ASP A 203 -2.73 -9.43 -13.77
C ASP A 203 -3.73 -8.79 -12.80
N TYR A 204 -3.70 -9.20 -11.53
CA TYR A 204 -4.49 -8.58 -10.46
C TYR A 204 -4.24 -7.08 -10.30
N ARG A 205 -3.02 -6.64 -10.64
CA ARG A 205 -2.52 -5.30 -10.31
C ARG A 205 -2.31 -4.39 -11.51
N LYS A 206 -2.82 -4.75 -12.69
CA LYS A 206 -2.65 -4.00 -13.94
C LYS A 206 -3.06 -2.52 -13.86
N SER A 207 -4.05 -2.19 -13.02
CA SER A 207 -4.59 -0.83 -12.85
C SER A 207 -4.32 -0.27 -11.45
N LYS A 208 -3.26 -0.74 -10.79
CA LYS A 208 -2.89 -0.33 -9.42
C LYS A 208 -1.44 0.12 -9.37
N VAL A 209 -1.04 0.70 -8.23
CA VAL A 209 0.34 1.15 -8.04
C VAL A 209 1.22 -0.03 -7.64
N ASN A 210 2.32 -0.22 -8.36
CA ASN A 210 3.32 -1.25 -8.07
C ASN A 210 4.69 -0.61 -7.98
N ILE A 211 5.37 -0.79 -6.86
CA ILE A 211 6.77 -0.40 -6.66
C ILE A 211 7.56 -1.70 -6.58
N VAL A 212 8.55 -1.87 -7.46
CA VAL A 212 9.42 -3.03 -7.49
C VAL A 212 10.82 -2.60 -7.08
N THR A 213 11.44 -3.33 -6.16
CA THR A 213 12.88 -3.20 -5.89
C THR A 213 13.63 -4.36 -6.55
N THR A 214 14.85 -4.12 -7.03
CA THR A 214 15.64 -5.16 -7.71
C THR A 214 17.13 -4.85 -7.69
N ASN A 215 17.96 -5.90 -7.67
CA ASN A 215 19.40 -5.78 -7.91
C ASN A 215 19.77 -5.98 -9.40
N ASN A 216 18.79 -6.27 -10.25
CA ASN A 216 18.98 -6.57 -11.66
C ASN A 216 18.79 -5.32 -12.53
N SER A 217 19.57 -5.24 -13.60
CA SER A 217 19.35 -4.30 -14.69
C SER A 217 18.05 -4.61 -15.44
N SER A 218 17.52 -3.61 -16.14
CA SER A 218 16.36 -3.79 -17.02
C SER A 218 16.56 -4.91 -18.06
N LYS A 219 17.78 -5.09 -18.58
CA LYS A 219 18.11 -6.16 -19.53
C LYS A 219 18.07 -7.54 -18.88
N GLU A 220 18.61 -7.67 -17.67
CA GLU A 220 18.56 -8.92 -16.90
C GLU A 220 17.12 -9.27 -16.52
N LEU A 221 16.31 -8.30 -16.10
CA LEU A 221 14.89 -8.55 -15.84
C LEU A 221 14.13 -9.05 -17.09
N GLN A 222 14.48 -8.57 -18.28
CA GLN A 222 13.90 -9.05 -19.54
C GLN A 222 14.35 -10.46 -19.93
N SER A 223 15.53 -10.92 -19.46
CA SER A 223 15.95 -12.31 -19.64
C SER A 223 15.39 -13.23 -18.56
N ILE A 224 15.16 -12.71 -17.36
CA ILE A 224 14.58 -13.48 -16.25
C ILE A 224 13.09 -13.70 -16.46
N TYR A 225 12.35 -12.66 -16.88
CA TYR A 225 10.89 -12.69 -16.98
C TYR A 225 10.40 -12.65 -18.41
N ASN A 226 9.27 -13.33 -18.65
CA ASN A 226 8.62 -13.18 -19.94
C ASN A 226 8.20 -11.72 -20.20
N PRO A 227 8.05 -11.30 -21.48
CA PRO A 227 7.71 -9.92 -21.82
C PRO A 227 6.40 -9.41 -21.21
N LYS A 228 5.45 -10.31 -20.95
CA LYS A 228 4.14 -10.00 -20.38
C LYS A 228 4.21 -9.58 -18.91
N ILE A 229 5.06 -10.24 -18.12
CA ILE A 229 5.32 -9.90 -16.72
C ILE A 229 6.13 -8.61 -16.65
N TYR A 230 7.23 -8.54 -17.42
CA TYR A 230 8.08 -7.36 -17.49
C TYR A 230 7.25 -6.10 -17.82
N SER A 231 6.43 -6.15 -18.87
CA SER A 231 5.58 -5.01 -19.26
C SER A 231 4.52 -4.63 -18.23
N ARG A 232 4.12 -5.54 -17.32
CA ARG A 232 3.05 -5.30 -16.35
C ARG A 232 3.56 -4.88 -14.98
N LEU A 233 4.79 -5.21 -14.60
CA LEU A 233 5.34 -4.89 -13.27
C LEU A 233 6.49 -3.88 -13.31
N ILE A 234 7.22 -3.78 -14.42
CA ILE A 234 8.40 -2.90 -14.50
C ILE A 234 8.00 -1.53 -15.06
N ALA A 235 8.63 -0.48 -14.51
CA ALA A 235 8.45 0.89 -14.96
C ALA A 235 8.87 1.04 -16.43
N LYS A 236 7.99 1.63 -17.24
CA LYS A 236 8.26 1.94 -18.65
C LYS A 236 8.86 3.34 -18.85
N LYS A 237 8.46 4.28 -17.99
CA LYS A 237 8.90 5.67 -18.06
C LYS A 237 10.12 5.86 -17.15
N SER A 238 11.11 6.60 -17.63
CA SER A 238 12.33 6.89 -16.85
C SER A 238 12.04 7.67 -15.57
N ASN A 239 11.02 8.54 -15.56
CA ASN A 239 10.61 9.27 -14.36
C ASN A 239 9.97 8.39 -13.28
N ASN A 240 9.61 7.15 -13.60
CA ASN A 240 9.09 6.17 -12.64
C ASN A 240 10.18 5.16 -12.24
N ALA A 241 11.41 5.33 -12.69
CA ALA A 241 12.54 4.49 -12.33
C ALA A 241 13.57 5.29 -11.54
N ILE A 242 14.03 4.72 -10.43
CA ILE A 242 15.17 5.21 -9.67
C ILE A 242 16.30 4.21 -9.83
N ARG A 243 17.43 4.71 -10.33
CA ARG A 243 18.67 3.96 -10.36
C ARG A 243 19.47 4.34 -9.11
N PHE A 244 19.79 3.34 -8.32
CA PHE A 244 20.54 3.47 -7.08
C PHE A 244 22.01 3.14 -7.34
N ASP A 245 22.82 4.17 -7.49
CA ASP A 245 24.27 4.09 -7.72
C ASP A 245 25.07 4.60 -6.50
N SER A 246 24.39 5.02 -5.43
CA SER A 246 24.96 5.42 -4.15
C SER A 246 25.75 4.32 -3.43
N LYS A 247 26.54 4.72 -2.43
CA LYS A 247 27.32 3.80 -1.60
C LYS A 247 26.41 2.91 -0.74
N ASP A 248 26.95 1.75 -0.35
CA ASP A 248 26.26 0.85 0.60
C ASP A 248 26.10 1.55 1.94
N MET A 249 24.86 1.73 2.38
CA MET A 249 24.53 2.46 3.61
C MET A 249 24.75 1.63 4.88
N ARG A 250 25.00 0.32 4.77
CA ARG A 250 25.26 -0.56 5.93
C ARG A 250 26.66 -0.40 6.50
N ASN A 251 27.54 0.29 5.79
CA ASN A 251 28.94 0.50 6.15
C ASN A 251 29.24 1.97 6.48
N ILE A 252 28.22 2.79 6.70
CA ILE A 252 28.33 4.21 7.06
C ILE A 252 28.13 4.34 8.57
#